data_AF-A0A914ENY4-F1
#
_entry.id   AF-A0A914ENY4-F1
#
_cell.length_a   1.000
_cell.length_b   1.000
_cell.length_c   1.000
_cell.angle_alpha   90.00
_cell.angle_beta   90.00
_cell.angle_gamma   90.00
#
_symmetry.space_group_name_H-M   'P 1'
#
loop_
_entity.id
_entity.type
_entity.pdbx_description
1 polymer ?
#
loop_
_entity_poly.entity_id
_entity_poly.type
_entity_poly.pdbx_seq_one_letter_code
_entity_poly.pdbx_strand_id
1 'polypeptide(L)'
;MATIIRLEPTTNGVDWTYGGYLLIIGIIDYGLTMVMFTCVLIILTAFFVYKMKRLKSIMIPSTFKLQVMLFKTLVVQTVLILITIAFPVLVIDFMLVAKFQNGSFYAQIAIFPLCIHALADTTTILYFIRPYRKYVVQMFKKVVHVENQVNGQQ
;
A
#
# COMPACT_ATOMS: atom_id res chain seq x y z
N MET A 1 49.40 22.69 9.53
CA MET A 1 48.61 22.86 8.28
C MET A 1 47.51 21.82 8.30
N ALA A 2 46.27 22.24 8.56
CA ALA A 2 45.13 21.32 8.66
C ALA A 2 44.64 20.99 7.24
N THR A 3 44.79 19.74 6.83
CA THR A 3 44.28 19.21 5.57
C THR A 3 42.77 19.11 5.70
N ILE A 4 42.04 20.05 5.08
CA ILE A 4 40.59 19.99 4.97
C ILE A 4 40.29 18.85 4.01
N ILE A 5 39.93 17.68 4.57
CA ILE A 5 39.42 16.55 3.82
C ILE A 5 38.05 16.98 3.28
N ARG A 6 38.03 17.49 2.04
CA ARG A 6 36.80 17.54 1.25
C ARG A 6 36.40 16.09 1.01
N LEU A 7 35.48 15.58 1.82
CA LEU A 7 34.67 14.44 1.44
C LEU A 7 33.89 14.87 0.20
N GLU A 8 34.42 14.59 -0.99
CA GLU A 8 33.55 14.46 -2.15
C GLU A 8 32.49 13.42 -1.77
N PRO A 9 31.19 13.69 -1.99
CA PRO A 9 30.16 12.71 -1.71
C PRO A 9 30.48 11.47 -2.53
N THR A 10 30.99 10.43 -1.87
CA THR A 10 31.30 9.14 -2.46
C THR A 10 30.00 8.48 -2.84
N THR A 11 29.45 8.85 -3.98
CA THR A 11 28.37 8.13 -4.66
C THR A 11 28.95 6.91 -5.36
N ASN A 12 29.48 5.93 -4.60
CA ASN A 12 29.77 4.55 -5.03
C ASN A 12 30.26 4.31 -6.50
N GLY A 13 31.02 5.23 -7.11
CA GLY A 13 31.47 5.12 -8.50
C GLY A 13 30.38 5.26 -9.59
N VAL A 14 29.19 5.80 -9.29
CA VAL A 14 28.18 6.10 -10.31
C VAL A 14 28.32 7.56 -10.75
N ASP A 15 28.79 7.77 -11.98
CA ASP A 15 28.82 9.07 -12.63
C ASP A 15 27.41 9.68 -12.66
N TRP A 16 27.28 10.96 -12.27
CA TRP A 16 25.99 11.68 -12.22
C TRP A 16 25.21 11.63 -13.54
N THR A 17 25.92 11.54 -14.66
CA THR A 17 25.34 11.38 -16.00
C THR A 17 24.62 10.04 -16.13
N TYR A 18 25.26 8.94 -15.69
CA TYR A 18 24.66 7.60 -15.67
C TYR A 18 23.49 7.51 -14.68
N GLY A 19 23.61 8.16 -13.52
CA GLY A 19 22.51 8.26 -12.54
C GLY A 19 21.27 8.92 -13.14
N GLY A 20 21.44 9.99 -13.92
CA GLY A 20 20.32 10.66 -14.62
C GLY A 20 19.60 9.75 -15.61
N TYR A 21 20.33 8.97 -16.41
CA TYR A 21 19.73 8.02 -17.34
C TYR A 21 18.94 6.90 -16.64
N LEU A 22 19.47 6.36 -15.55
CA LEU A 22 18.79 5.33 -14.76
C LEU A 22 17.47 5.85 -14.18
N LEU A 23 17.42 7.11 -13.74
CA LEU A 23 16.19 7.72 -13.22
C LEU A 23 15.12 7.92 -14.29
N ILE A 24 15.52 8.37 -15.49
CA ILE A 24 14.58 8.54 -16.60
C ILE A 24 13.99 7.18 -17.00
N ILE A 25 14.84 6.14 -17.10
CA ILE A 25 14.39 4.77 -17.38
C ILE A 25 13.43 4.29 -16.28
N GLY A 26 13.77 4.53 -15.01
CA GLY A 26 12.91 4.16 -13.86
C GLY A 26 11.54 4.81 -13.91
N ILE A 27 11.45 6.11 -14.22
CA ILE A 27 10.17 6.82 -14.33
C ILE A 27 9.31 6.27 -15.47
N ILE A 28 9.93 5.99 -16.62
CA ILE A 28 9.22 5.42 -17.78
C ILE A 28 8.69 4.02 -17.43
N ASP A 29 9.53 3.16 -16.84
CA ASP A 29 9.16 1.80 -16.44
C ASP A 29 8.05 1.80 -15.37
N TYR A 30 8.17 2.68 -14.37
CA TYR A 30 7.17 2.86 -13.33
C TYR A 30 5.84 3.35 -13.89
N GLY A 31 5.88 4.38 -14.76
CA GLY A 31 4.70 4.90 -15.44
C GLY A 31 3.98 3.84 -16.27
N LEU A 32 4.74 3.05 -17.04
CA LEU A 32 4.21 1.94 -17.82
C LEU A 32 3.56 0.87 -16.93
N THR A 33 4.22 0.50 -15.84
CA THR A 33 3.72 -0.47 -14.86
C THR A 33 2.41 0.02 -14.23
N MET A 34 2.32 1.29 -13.86
CA MET A 34 1.11 1.89 -13.28
C MET A 34 -0.08 1.87 -14.26
N VAL A 35 0.17 2.18 -15.54
CA VAL A 35 -0.87 2.11 -16.58
C VAL A 35 -1.35 0.67 -16.78
N MET A 36 -0.42 -0.28 -16.90
CA MET A 36 -0.74 -1.71 -17.06
C MET A 36 -1.54 -2.23 -15.87
N PHE A 37 -1.11 -1.91 -14.65
CA PHE A 37 -1.80 -2.28 -13.42
C PHE A 37 -3.23 -1.72 -13.37
N THR A 38 -3.41 -0.45 -13.71
CA THR A 38 -4.74 0.19 -13.75
C THR A 38 -5.65 -0.45 -14.80
N CYS A 39 -5.13 -0.75 -15.99
CA CYS A 39 -5.87 -1.45 -17.04
C CYS A 39 -6.32 -2.85 -16.57
N VAL A 40 -5.42 -3.63 -15.97
CA VAL A 40 -5.75 -4.96 -15.43
C VAL A 40 -6.83 -4.85 -14.36
N LEU A 41 -6.73 -3.88 -13.44
CA LEU A 41 -7.75 -3.66 -12.41
C LEU A 41 -9.12 -3.32 -12.99
N ILE A 42 -9.19 -2.48 -14.03
CA ILE A 42 -10.44 -2.15 -14.72
C ILE A 42 -11.04 -3.39 -15.36
N ILE A 43 -10.22 -4.19 -16.07
CA ILE A 43 -10.67 -5.43 -16.73
C ILE A 43 -11.17 -6.43 -15.69
N LEU A 44 -10.43 -6.66 -14.61
CA LEU A 44 -10.82 -7.58 -13.54
C LEU A 44 -12.11 -7.11 -12.85
N THR A 45 -12.26 -5.82 -12.61
CA THR A 45 -13.47 -5.23 -12.04
C THR A 45 -14.67 -5.43 -12.96
N ALA A 46 -14.51 -5.13 -14.25
CA ALA A 46 -15.56 -5.34 -15.25
C ALA A 46 -15.95 -6.81 -15.36
N PHE A 47 -14.96 -7.71 -15.42
CA PHE A 47 -15.17 -9.15 -15.46
C PHE A 47 -15.88 -9.66 -14.21
N PHE A 48 -15.47 -9.20 -13.02
CA PHE A 48 -16.10 -9.55 -11.76
C PHE A 48 -17.56 -9.09 -11.70
N VAL A 49 -17.84 -7.83 -12.08
CA VAL A 49 -19.22 -7.30 -12.15
C VAL A 49 -20.07 -8.09 -13.14
N TYR A 50 -19.53 -8.45 -14.30
CA TYR A 50 -20.23 -9.27 -15.29
C TYR A 50 -20.56 -10.67 -14.74
N LYS A 51 -19.56 -11.36 -14.16
CA LYS A 51 -19.76 -12.68 -13.54
C LYS A 51 -20.76 -12.63 -12.40
N MET A 52 -20.68 -11.61 -11.56
CA MET A 52 -21.60 -11.38 -10.45
C MET A 52 -23.05 -11.18 -10.91
N LYS A 53 -23.29 -10.43 -12.00
CA LYS A 53 -24.63 -10.28 -12.57
C LYS A 53 -25.21 -11.62 -13.02
N ARG A 54 -24.39 -12.48 -13.64
CA ARG A 54 -24.80 -13.81 -14.11
C ARG A 54 -25.04 -14.79 -12.95
N LEU A 55 -24.21 -14.74 -11.91
CA LEU A 55 -24.26 -15.66 -10.78
C LEU A 55 -25.31 -15.29 -9.72
N LYS A 56 -25.90 -14.09 -9.79
CA LYS A 56 -26.91 -13.61 -8.84
C LYS A 56 -28.10 -14.58 -8.65
N SER A 57 -28.49 -15.30 -9.70
CA SER A 57 -29.63 -16.24 -9.66
C SER A 57 -29.26 -17.65 -9.19
N ILE A 58 -27.97 -18.03 -9.21
CA ILE A 58 -27.52 -19.41 -8.99
C ILE A 58 -26.82 -19.55 -7.64
N MET A 59 -26.18 -18.49 -7.16
CA MET A 59 -25.30 -18.58 -5.99
C MET A 59 -26.06 -18.40 -4.67
N ILE A 60 -25.63 -19.15 -3.65
CA ILE A 60 -26.18 -19.07 -2.30
C ILE A 60 -26.03 -17.62 -1.78
N PRO A 61 -27.10 -17.01 -1.22
CA PRO A 61 -27.09 -15.60 -0.81
C PRO A 61 -25.98 -15.24 0.18
N SER A 62 -25.61 -16.17 1.07
CA SER A 62 -24.54 -15.98 2.05
C SER A 62 -23.16 -15.85 1.39
N THR A 63 -22.83 -16.73 0.45
CA THR A 63 -21.57 -16.70 -0.32
C THR A 63 -21.49 -15.46 -1.21
N PHE A 64 -22.60 -15.09 -1.85
CA PHE A 64 -22.69 -13.87 -2.66
C PHE A 64 -22.38 -12.62 -1.85
N LYS A 65 -22.98 -12.48 -0.67
CA LYS A 65 -22.73 -11.36 0.23
C LYS A 65 -21.27 -11.29 0.67
N LEU A 66 -20.63 -12.43 0.91
CA LEU A 66 -19.22 -12.47 1.26
C LEU A 66 -18.32 -12.02 0.11
N GLN A 67 -18.56 -12.51 -1.12
CA GLN A 67 -17.78 -12.11 -2.29
C GLN A 67 -17.91 -10.60 -2.60
N VAL A 68 -19.12 -10.03 -2.48
CA VAL A 68 -19.32 -8.57 -2.61
C VAL A 68 -18.47 -7.81 -1.58
N MET A 69 -18.47 -8.26 -0.32
CA MET A 69 -17.69 -7.60 0.73
C MET A 69 -16.20 -7.68 0.47
N LEU A 70 -15.68 -8.84 0.06
CA LEU A 70 -14.28 -9.01 -0.29
C LEU A 70 -13.89 -8.12 -1.47
N PHE A 71 -14.69 -8.10 -2.53
CA PHE A 71 -14.45 -7.24 -3.69
C PHE A 71 -14.44 -5.76 -3.32
N LYS A 72 -15.43 -5.31 -2.53
CA LYS A 72 -15.49 -3.93 -2.05
C LYS A 72 -14.25 -3.58 -1.20
N THR A 73 -13.80 -4.50 -0.36
CA THR A 73 -12.58 -4.31 0.45
C THR A 73 -11.38 -4.15 -0.46
N LEU A 74 -11.22 -5.04 -1.45
CA LEU A 74 -10.11 -5.00 -2.41
C LEU A 74 -10.05 -3.68 -3.17
N VAL A 75 -11.20 -3.15 -3.63
CA VAL A 75 -11.27 -1.84 -4.30
C VAL A 75 -10.79 -0.73 -3.38
N VAL A 76 -11.19 -0.73 -2.11
CA VAL A 76 -10.72 0.27 -1.13
C VAL A 76 -9.23 0.14 -0.87
N GLN A 77 -8.72 -1.09 -0.69
CA GLN A 77 -7.28 -1.35 -0.49
C GLN A 77 -6.44 -0.89 -1.69
N THR A 78 -6.92 -1.13 -2.92
CA THR A 78 -6.26 -0.65 -4.13
C THR A 78 -6.18 0.88 -4.17
N VAL A 79 -7.28 1.57 -3.87
CA VAL A 79 -7.28 3.04 -3.78
C VAL A 79 -6.31 3.52 -2.70
N LEU A 80 -6.26 2.81 -1.57
CA LEU A 80 -5.35 3.12 -0.47
C LEU A 80 -3.88 2.99 -0.91
N ILE A 81 -3.50 1.89 -1.58
CA ILE A 81 -2.16 1.69 -2.16
C ILE A 81 -1.80 2.83 -3.12
N LEU A 82 -2.73 3.25 -3.99
CA LEU A 82 -2.48 4.34 -4.93
C LEU A 82 -2.14 5.65 -4.21
N ILE A 83 -2.85 5.95 -3.11
CA ILE A 83 -2.65 7.18 -2.34
C ILE A 83 -1.40 7.10 -1.46
N THR A 84 -1.18 5.98 -0.78
CA THR A 84 -0.12 5.88 0.25
C THR A 84 1.21 5.39 -0.28
N ILE A 85 1.26 4.76 -1.45
CA ILE A 85 2.48 4.25 -2.07
C ILE A 85 2.72 4.95 -3.41
N ALA A 86 1.78 4.86 -4.35
CA ALA A 86 2.08 5.31 -5.71
C ALA A 86 2.29 6.83 -5.79
N PHE A 87 1.46 7.60 -5.10
CA PHE A 87 1.58 9.05 -5.08
C PHE A 87 2.92 9.54 -4.45
N PRO A 88 3.33 9.09 -3.25
CA PRO A 88 4.62 9.49 -2.69
C PRO A 88 5.83 9.11 -3.54
N VAL A 89 5.80 7.93 -4.19
CA VAL A 89 6.86 7.50 -5.10
C VAL A 89 6.98 8.46 -6.28
N LEU A 90 5.86 8.81 -6.92
CA LEU A 90 5.86 9.79 -8.01
C LEU A 90 6.39 11.16 -7.59
N VAL A 91 6.07 11.61 -6.37
CA VAL A 91 6.59 12.87 -5.82
C VAL A 91 8.09 12.80 -5.63
N ILE A 92 8.62 11.70 -5.07
CA ILE A 92 10.06 11.51 -4.88
C ILE A 92 10.79 11.50 -6.23
N ASP A 93 10.29 10.73 -7.19
CA ASP A 93 10.88 10.63 -8.52
C ASP A 93 10.90 11.98 -9.25
N PHE A 94 9.79 12.72 -9.19
CA PHE A 94 9.68 14.05 -9.76
C PHE A 94 10.68 15.03 -9.12
N MET A 95 10.78 15.03 -7.79
CA MET A 95 11.71 15.90 -7.06
C MET A 95 13.18 15.59 -7.39
N LEU A 96 13.48 14.31 -7.60
CA LEU A 96 14.82 13.85 -7.95
C LEU A 96 15.21 14.30 -9.37
N VAL A 97 14.29 14.21 -10.34
CA VAL A 97 14.51 14.72 -11.71
C VAL A 97 14.61 16.25 -11.75
N ALA A 98 13.76 16.94 -10.99
CA ALA A 98 13.75 18.40 -10.92
C ALA A 98 14.95 18.99 -10.14
N LYS A 99 15.82 18.14 -9.57
CA LYS A 99 17.03 18.53 -8.81
C LYS A 99 16.73 19.56 -7.71
N PHE A 100 15.63 19.38 -6.98
CA PHE A 100 15.29 20.27 -5.87
C PHE A 100 16.39 20.25 -4.79
N GLN A 101 16.93 21.42 -4.44
CA GLN A 101 17.95 21.56 -3.39
C GLN A 101 17.50 20.99 -2.04
N ASN A 102 16.21 21.07 -1.73
CA ASN A 102 15.60 20.55 -0.49
C ASN A 102 14.99 19.14 -0.66
N GLY A 103 15.32 18.41 -1.74
CA GLY A 103 14.70 17.13 -2.07
C GLY A 103 14.79 16.09 -0.96
N SER A 104 15.87 16.11 -0.16
CA SER A 104 16.05 15.19 0.97
C SER A 104 14.99 15.36 2.07
N PHE A 105 14.63 16.60 2.40
CA PHE A 105 13.61 16.88 3.43
C PHE A 105 12.21 16.41 2.98
N TYR A 106 11.84 16.72 1.74
CA TYR A 106 10.55 16.30 1.19
C TYR A 106 10.45 14.80 0.96
N ALA A 107 11.54 14.14 0.58
CA ALA A 107 11.59 12.68 0.45
C ALA A 107 11.31 11.98 1.80
N GLN A 108 11.84 12.51 2.91
CA GLN A 108 11.54 11.99 4.25
C GLN A 108 10.06 12.12 4.60
N ILE A 109 9.43 13.26 4.25
CA ILE A 109 7.99 13.46 4.44
C ILE A 109 7.19 12.47 3.58
N ALA A 110 7.60 12.24 2.33
CA ALA A 110 6.94 11.31 1.42
C ALA A 110 7.04 9.83 1.88
N ILE A 111 8.01 9.46 2.71
CA ILE A 111 8.13 8.11 3.26
C ILE A 111 7.08 7.83 4.36
N PHE A 112 6.59 8.85 5.07
CA PHE A 112 5.61 8.64 6.17
C PHE A 112 4.33 7.92 5.72
N PRO A 113 3.65 8.32 4.64
CA PRO A 113 2.50 7.58 4.10
C PRO A 113 2.82 6.10 3.81
N LEU A 114 4.04 5.81 3.36
CA LEU A 114 4.51 4.46 3.07
C LEU A 114 4.51 3.58 4.33
N CYS A 115 4.94 4.13 5.47
CA CYS A 115 4.95 3.43 6.76
C CYS A 115 3.53 3.17 7.28
N ILE A 116 2.61 4.10 7.06
CA ILE A 116 1.22 3.99 7.55
C ILE A 116 0.39 3.06 6.67
N HIS A 117 0.79 2.84 5.42
CA HIS A 117 0.08 1.98 4.47
C HIS A 117 -0.29 0.60 5.05
N ALA A 118 0.67 -0.11 5.65
CA ALA A 118 0.44 -1.46 6.18
C ALA A 118 -0.57 -1.49 7.34
N LEU A 119 -0.52 -0.48 8.21
CA LEU A 119 -1.49 -0.29 9.30
C LEU A 119 -2.88 0.00 8.74
N ALA A 120 -2.96 0.87 7.76
CA ALA A 120 -4.22 1.25 7.12
C ALA A 120 -4.85 0.10 6.33
N ASP A 121 -4.04 -0.72 5.66
CA ASP A 121 -4.50 -1.91 4.94
C ASP A 121 -5.10 -2.95 5.90
N THR A 122 -4.36 -3.26 6.97
CA THR A 122 -4.83 -4.17 8.03
C THR A 122 -6.13 -3.67 8.67
N THR A 123 -6.21 -2.38 8.94
CA THR A 123 -7.41 -1.73 9.51
C THR A 123 -8.59 -1.80 8.53
N THR A 124 -8.35 -1.63 7.23
CA THR A 124 -9.38 -1.69 6.18
C THR A 124 -9.99 -3.09 6.09
N ILE A 125 -9.16 -4.14 6.08
CA ILE A 125 -9.60 -5.54 6.11
C ILE A 125 -10.47 -5.79 7.34
N LEU A 126 -9.98 -5.40 8.52
CA LEU A 126 -10.68 -5.57 9.78
C LEU A 126 -12.02 -4.81 9.76
N TYR A 127 -12.06 -3.59 9.24
CA TYR A 127 -13.27 -2.78 9.23
C TYR A 127 -14.34 -3.31 8.27
N PHE A 128 -13.98 -3.69 7.04
CA PHE A 128 -14.95 -4.08 6.01
C PHE A 128 -15.41 -5.53 6.10
N ILE A 129 -14.53 -6.45 6.53
CA ILE A 129 -14.85 -7.88 6.55
C ILE A 129 -15.55 -8.24 7.87
N ARG A 130 -16.89 -8.21 7.85
CA ARG A 130 -17.74 -8.55 9.00
C ARG A 130 -17.39 -9.86 9.73
N PRO A 131 -17.12 -11.01 9.06
CA PRO A 131 -16.76 -12.22 9.78
C PRO A 131 -15.46 -12.05 10.57
N TYR A 132 -14.46 -11.36 10.03
CA TYR A 132 -13.20 -11.08 10.73
C TYR A 132 -13.44 -10.28 12.01
N ARG A 133 -14.28 -9.23 11.98
CA ARG A 133 -14.63 -8.48 13.20
C ARG A 133 -15.22 -9.37 14.29
N LYS A 134 -16.11 -10.29 13.92
CA LYS A 134 -16.74 -11.21 14.87
C LYS A 134 -15.69 -12.14 15.49
N TYR A 135 -14.77 -12.68 14.68
CA TYR A 135 -13.69 -13.53 15.17
C TYR A 135 -12.75 -12.78 16.11
N VAL A 136 -12.31 -11.57 15.73
CA VAL A 136 -11.39 -10.77 16.57
C VAL A 136 -12.04 -10.42 17.90
N VAL A 137 -13.30 -9.96 17.92
CA VAL A 137 -14.03 -9.68 19.16
C VAL A 137 -14.19 -10.93 20.02
N GLN A 138 -14.48 -12.09 19.42
CA GLN A 138 -14.56 -13.35 20.16
C GLN A 138 -13.21 -13.75 20.77
N MET A 139 -12.12 -13.52 20.05
CA MET A 139 -10.77 -13.79 20.55
C MET A 139 -10.42 -12.90 21.74
N PHE A 140 -10.67 -11.59 21.64
CA PHE A 140 -10.45 -10.66 22.75
C PHE A 140 -11.30 -11.02 23.97
N LYS A 141 -12.58 -11.39 23.77
CA LYS A 141 -13.43 -11.86 24.87
C LYS A 141 -12.88 -13.11 25.55
N LYS A 142 -12.32 -14.06 24.79
CA LYS A 142 -11.68 -15.26 25.36
C LYS A 142 -10.42 -14.91 26.14
N VAL A 143 -9.55 -14.05 25.60
CA VAL A 143 -8.32 -13.62 26.27
C VAL A 143 -8.63 -12.91 27.58
N VAL A 144 -9.56 -11.94 27.56
CA VAL A 144 -9.99 -11.23 28.77
C VAL A 144 -10.63 -12.16 29.79
N HIS A 145 -11.39 -13.17 29.36
CA HIS A 145 -11.98 -14.14 30.27
C HIS A 145 -10.92 -15.06 30.93
N VAL A 146 -9.90 -15.47 30.18
CA VAL A 146 -8.77 -16.26 30.71
C VAL A 146 -7.96 -15.43 31.71
N GLU A 147 -7.66 -14.18 31.41
CA GLU A 147 -6.92 -13.29 32.30
C GLU A 147 -7.67 -13.03 33.63
N ASN A 148 -8.99 -12.87 33.57
CA ASN A 148 -9.83 -12.73 34.77
C ASN A 148 -9.89 -14.02 35.61
N GLN A 149 -9.76 -15.21 35.01
CA GLN A 149 -9.70 -16.47 35.75
C GLN A 149 -8.35 -16.66 36.46
N VAL A 150 -7.26 -16.22 35.83
CA VAL A 150 -5.92 -16.27 36.42
C VAL A 150 -5.77 -15.29 37.59
N ASN A 151 -6.27 -14.06 37.43
CA ASN A 151 -6.19 -13.04 38.49
C ASN A 151 -7.18 -13.25 39.65
N GLY A 152 -8.25 -14.05 39.46
CA GLY A 152 -9.21 -14.39 40.51
C GLY A 152 -8.83 -15.59 41.38
N GLN A 153 -7.69 -16.23 41.12
CA GLN A 153 -7.16 -17.36 41.90
C GLN A 153 -5.95 -16.99 42.79
N GLN A 154 -5.63 -15.70 42.89
CA GLN A 154 -4.68 -15.13 43.86
C GLN A 154 -5.41 -14.39 44.96
#